data_AF-A0A7V7VM42-F1
#
_entry.id   AF-A0A7V7VM42-F1
#
_cell.length_a   1.000
_cell.length_b   1.000
_cell.length_c   1.000
_cell.angle_alpha   90.00
_cell.angle_beta   90.00
_cell.angle_gamma   90.00
#
_symmetry.space_group_name_H-M   'P 1'
#
loop_
_entity.id
_entity.type
_entity.pdbx_description
1 polymer ?
#
loop_
_entity_poly.entity_id
_entity_poly.type
_entity_poly.pdbx_seq_one_letter_code
_entity_poly.pdbx_strand_id
1 'polypeptide(L)' 'VGAKVTHLSLMPQGQPERQERVLAMVQTMDKEGFGNCSNYYACEAVCPASISASVIATLNREYVRATVIP' A
#
# COMPACT_ATOMS: atom_id res chain seq x y z
N VAL A 1 -5.71 -3.11 -1.67
CA VAL A 1 -4.28 -3.37 -1.38
C VAL A 1 -3.73 -2.50 -0.25
N GLY A 2 -3.73 -1.17 -0.37
CA GLY A 2 -3.10 -0.27 0.62
C GLY A 2 -3.55 -0.47 2.07
N ALA A 3 -4.83 -0.77 2.33
CA ALA A 3 -5.36 -0.90 3.70
C ALA A 3 -4.63 -1.93 4.58
N LYS A 4 -4.28 -3.11 4.03
CA LYS A 4 -3.59 -4.16 4.80
C LYS A 4 -2.14 -3.77 5.09
N VAL A 5 -1.47 -3.16 4.10
CA VAL A 5 -0.11 -2.64 4.27
C VAL A 5 -0.09 -1.56 5.35
N THR A 6 -0.99 -0.56 5.26
CA THR A 6 -1.12 0.48 6.29
C THR A 6 -1.34 -0.12 7.67
N HIS A 7 -2.36 -0.97 7.82
CA HIS A 7 -2.68 -1.59 9.10
C HIS A 7 -1.47 -2.29 9.74
N LEU A 8 -0.84 -3.21 9.04
CA LEU A 8 0.26 -4.00 9.61
C LEU A 8 1.56 -3.18 9.73
N SER A 9 1.75 -2.13 8.92
CA SER A 9 2.90 -1.23 9.04
C SER A 9 2.88 -0.35 10.31
N LEU A 10 1.70 -0.21 10.94
CA LEU A 10 1.49 0.55 12.18
C LEU A 10 1.59 -0.34 13.43
N MET A 11 1.49 -1.65 13.27
CA MET A 11 1.56 -2.59 14.39
C MET A 11 3.00 -3.07 14.62
N PRO A 12 3.47 -3.18 15.87
CA PRO A 12 4.78 -3.76 16.19
C PRO A 12 4.96 -5.17 15.61
N GLN A 13 3.91 -5.99 15.67
CA GLN A 13 3.90 -7.36 15.16
C GLN A 13 4.09 -7.43 13.64
N GLY A 14 3.70 -6.38 12.92
CA GLY A 14 3.80 -6.32 11.47
C GLY A 14 5.10 -5.69 10.96
N GLN A 15 5.97 -5.20 11.84
CA GLN A 15 7.26 -4.59 11.49
C GLN A 15 8.26 -5.58 10.86
N PRO A 16 8.45 -6.82 11.38
CA PRO A 16 9.46 -7.73 10.85
C PRO A 16 9.29 -8.02 9.35
N GLU A 17 8.05 -8.13 8.89
CA GLU A 17 7.74 -8.44 7.48
C GLU A 17 7.34 -7.19 6.66
N ARG A 18 7.52 -5.99 7.21
CA ARG A 18 6.96 -4.75 6.63
C ARG A 18 7.45 -4.49 5.20
N GLN A 19 8.75 -4.64 4.97
CA GLN A 19 9.38 -4.46 3.65
C GLN A 19 8.99 -5.57 2.69
N GLU A 20 9.13 -6.83 3.11
CA GLU A 20 8.77 -7.99 2.28
C GLU A 20 7.31 -7.94 1.84
N ARG A 21 6.39 -7.60 2.76
CA ARG A 21 4.96 -7.48 2.48
C ARG A 21 4.64 -6.42 1.44
N VAL A 22 5.24 -5.22 1.54
CA VAL A 22 4.95 -4.16 0.57
C VAL A 22 5.49 -4.51 -0.81
N LEU A 23 6.69 -5.09 -0.88
CA LEU A 23 7.27 -5.56 -2.14
C LEU A 23 6.41 -6.65 -2.78
N ALA A 24 5.97 -7.64 -2.01
CA ALA A 24 5.11 -8.73 -2.50
C ALA A 24 3.75 -8.21 -2.99
N MET A 25 3.13 -7.27 -2.26
CA MET A 25 1.87 -6.67 -2.67
C MET A 25 2.00 -5.85 -3.95
N VAL A 26 3.03 -5.01 -4.09
CA VAL A 26 3.25 -4.22 -5.32
C VAL A 26 3.56 -5.13 -6.50
N GLN A 27 4.42 -6.14 -6.34
CA GLN A 27 4.69 -7.11 -7.40
C GLN A 27 3.42 -7.84 -7.87
N THR A 28 2.49 -8.13 -6.96
CA THR A 28 1.21 -8.73 -7.32
C THR A 28 0.32 -7.74 -8.07
N MET A 29 0.24 -6.48 -7.61
CA MET A 29 -0.48 -5.41 -8.30
C MET A 29 0.01 -5.21 -9.73
N ASP A 30 1.32 -5.23 -9.94
CA ASP A 30 1.94 -5.07 -11.26
C ASP A 30 1.59 -6.25 -12.17
N LYS A 31 1.66 -7.49 -11.65
CA LYS A 31 1.27 -8.70 -12.39
C LYS A 31 -0.21 -8.71 -12.77
N GLU A 32 -1.06 -8.19 -11.90
CA GLU A 32 -2.50 -8.08 -12.13
C GLU A 32 -2.89 -6.84 -12.95
N GLY A 33 -1.94 -5.96 -13.27
CA GLY A 33 -2.17 -4.79 -14.12
C GLY A 33 -2.95 -3.66 -13.44
N PHE A 34 -2.90 -3.56 -12.10
CA PHE A 34 -3.56 -2.47 -11.37
C PHE A 34 -3.03 -1.08 -11.76
N GLY A 35 -1.76 -1.00 -12.13
CA GLY A 35 -1.09 0.26 -12.49
C GLY A 35 -0.82 1.16 -11.29
N ASN A 36 -0.39 2.40 -11.59
CA ASN A 36 0.01 3.39 -10.60
C ASN A 36 -1.14 4.32 -10.19
N CYS A 37 -1.05 4.88 -8.98
CA CYS A 37 -1.98 5.89 -8.50
C CYS A 37 -1.87 7.18 -9.34
N SER A 38 -3.01 7.64 -9.88
CA SER A 38 -3.14 8.89 -10.65
C SER A 38 -3.67 10.08 -9.85
N ASN A 39 -3.96 9.89 -8.56
CA ASN A 39 -4.51 10.91 -7.66
C ASN A 39 -5.87 11.50 -8.08
N TYR A 40 -6.69 10.74 -8.82
CA TYR A 40 -8.09 11.13 -9.08
C TYR A 40 -9.03 10.88 -7.89
N TYR A 41 -8.59 10.13 -6.88
CA TYR A 41 -9.37 9.80 -5.66
C TYR A 41 -10.69 9.04 -5.91
N ALA A 42 -10.90 8.50 -7.12
CA ALA A 42 -12.08 7.69 -7.44
C ALA A 42 -12.22 6.46 -6.53
N CYS A 43 -11.10 5.85 -6.12
CA CYS A 43 -11.08 4.67 -5.25
C CYS A 43 -11.65 4.93 -3.85
N GLU A 44 -11.48 6.14 -3.30
CA GLU A 44 -12.04 6.53 -2.01
C GLU A 44 -13.54 6.81 -2.12
N ALA A 45 -13.95 7.52 -3.19
CA ALA A 45 -15.34 7.89 -3.41
C ALA A 45 -16.28 6.68 -3.58
N VAL A 46 -15.79 5.57 -4.14
CA VAL A 46 -16.59 4.36 -4.39
C VAL A 46 -16.41 3.28 -3.31
N CYS A 47 -15.55 3.50 -2.31
CA CYS A 47 -15.22 2.45 -1.34
C CYS A 47 -16.40 2.17 -0.40
N PRO A 48 -16.96 0.94 -0.40
CA PRO A 48 -18.07 0.61 0.50
C PRO A 48 -17.68 0.57 1.98
N ALA A 49 -16.37 0.46 2.26
CA ALA A 49 -15.81 0.45 3.61
C ALA A 49 -15.27 1.84 4.04
N SER A 50 -15.53 2.89 3.25
CA SER A 50 -15.12 4.28 3.54
C SER A 50 -13.62 4.41 3.84
N ILE A 51 -12.79 3.66 3.11
CA ILE A 51 -11.33 3.69 3.29
C ILE A 51 -10.79 4.92 2.56
N SER A 52 -10.07 5.76 3.29
CA SER A 52 -9.42 6.94 2.72
C SER A 52 -8.28 6.58 1.77
N ALA A 53 -8.08 7.37 0.71
CA ALA A 53 -6.95 7.21 -0.22
C ALA A 53 -5.57 7.40 0.45
N SER A 54 -5.51 7.92 1.69
CA SER A 54 -4.29 7.99 2.50
C SER A 54 -3.61 6.62 2.71
N VAL A 55 -4.34 5.51 2.61
CA VAL A 55 -3.74 4.17 2.63
C VAL A 55 -2.85 3.89 1.41
N ILE A 56 -3.17 4.49 0.26
CA ILE A 56 -2.34 4.39 -0.96
C ILE A 56 -1.08 5.25 -0.80
N ALA A 57 -1.20 6.44 -0.19
CA ALA A 57 -0.03 7.26 0.13
C ALA A 57 0.93 6.53 1.08
N THR A 58 0.39 5.81 2.08
CA THR A 58 1.19 4.97 2.97
C THR A 58 1.86 3.83 2.20
N LEU A 59 1.11 3.10 1.37
CA LEU A 59 1.65 2.04 0.51
C LEU A 59 2.86 2.52 -0.31
N ASN A 60 2.73 3.67 -0.98
CA ASN A 60 3.80 4.24 -1.80
C ASN A 60 5.03 4.61 -0.96
N ARG A 61 4.82 5.20 0.23
CA ARG A 61 5.91 5.53 1.15
C ARG A 61 6.63 4.29 1.63
N GLU A 62 5.89 3.23 1.95
CA GLU A 62 6.45 1.93 2.34
C GLU A 62 7.27 1.30 1.23
N TYR A 63 6.77 1.35 0.01
CA TYR A 63 7.47 0.84 -1.15
C TYR A 63 8.77 1.61 -1.41
N VAL A 64 8.75 2.95 -1.35
CA VAL A 64 9.96 3.78 -1.47
C VAL A 64 10.95 3.46 -0.36
N ARG A 65 10.49 3.31 0.88
CA ARG A 65 11.37 2.93 2.00
C ARG A 65 12.04 1.58 1.74
N ALA A 66 11.27 0.58 1.31
CA ALA A 66 11.81 -0.77 1.04
C ALA A 66 12.76 -0.83 -0.16
N THR A 67 12.69 0.11 -1.11
CA THR A 67 13.48 0.10 -2.35
C THR A 67 14.66 1.06 -2.35
N VAL A 68 14.57 2.17 -1.64
CA VAL A 68 15.57 3.26 -1.66
C VAL A 68 16.34 3.38 -0.34
N ILE A 69 15.72 3.04 0.80
CA ILE A 69 16.31 3.18 2.15
C ILE A 69 16.18 1.85 2.91
N PRO A 70 16.95 0.82 2.51
CA PRO A 70 16.82 -0.53 3.05
C PRO A 70 17.12 -0.61 4.55
#